data_AF-A0A431IWQ0-F1
#
_entry.id   AF-A0A431IWQ0-F1
#
_cell.length_a   1.000
_cell.length_b   1.000
_cell.length_c   1.000
_cell.angle_alpha   90.00
_cell.angle_beta   90.00
_cell.angle_gamma   90.00
#
_symmetry.space_group_name_H-M   'P 1'
#
loop_
_entity.id
_entity.type
_entity.pdbx_description
1 polymer ?
#
loop_
_entity_poly.entity_id
_entity_poly.type
_entity_poly.pdbx_seq_one_letter_code
_entity_poly.pdbx_strand_id
1 'polypeptide(L)'
;MSLKTSNKDQEIANNVWHCTQLPLLDKTGDVIGIQIVCTIYNNTPLENLFYNHDIIYDLKLIQRIGLTVKQHYALFLLCNNFTQEEIAAIFQVTRGTITRMIVDQIAPKLGVIVANAFNVVAAAKKIGVQYYLPSNLFDNAIITVGDFDFEDME
;
A
#
# COMPACT_ATOMS: atom_id res chain seq x y z
N MET A 1 -17.61 18.68 37.31
CA MET A 1 -18.76 18.31 36.47
C MET A 1 -18.19 17.75 35.18
N SER A 2 -18.11 16.42 35.08
CA SER A 2 -17.43 15.71 33.98
C SER A 2 -18.45 15.39 32.89
N LEU A 3 -18.21 15.87 31.68
CA LEU A 3 -19.00 15.54 30.50
C LEU A 3 -18.70 14.07 30.15
N LYS A 4 -19.64 13.19 30.50
CA LYS A 4 -19.67 11.82 30.00
C LYS A 4 -19.92 11.87 28.50
N THR A 5 -18.89 11.68 27.70
CA THR A 5 -19.06 11.35 26.28
C THR A 5 -19.67 9.95 26.20
N SER A 6 -20.85 9.88 25.60
CA SER A 6 -21.57 8.64 25.31
C SER A 6 -20.73 7.76 24.38
N ASN A 7 -20.47 6.51 24.80
CA ASN A 7 -19.71 5.48 24.07
C ASN A 7 -20.44 4.94 22.82
N LYS A 8 -21.20 5.75 22.07
CA LYS A 8 -22.01 5.27 20.93
C LYS A 8 -21.71 5.84 19.55
N ASP A 9 -20.90 6.89 19.41
CA ASP A 9 -20.66 7.50 18.09
C ASP A 9 -19.17 7.80 17.83
N GLN A 10 -18.29 6.83 18.09
CA GLN A 10 -16.99 6.80 17.43
C GLN A 10 -17.06 5.77 16.30
N GLU A 11 -17.81 6.09 15.23
CA GLU A 11 -17.36 5.65 13.92
C GLU A 11 -15.98 6.30 13.72
N ILE A 12 -14.92 5.52 13.94
CA ILE A 12 -13.61 5.87 13.41
C ILE A 12 -13.80 5.83 11.90
N ALA A 13 -14.18 6.96 11.31
CA ALA A 13 -14.21 7.12 9.88
C ALA A 13 -12.76 6.97 9.42
N ASN A 14 -12.42 5.80 8.87
CA ASN A 14 -11.16 5.55 8.19
C ASN A 14 -11.16 6.39 6.91
N ASN A 15 -10.87 7.69 7.06
CA ASN A 15 -10.79 8.61 5.95
C ASN A 15 -9.51 8.29 5.18
N VAL A 16 -9.65 7.78 3.97
CA VAL A 16 -8.51 7.52 3.11
C VAL A 16 -8.30 8.71 2.18
N TRP A 17 -7.09 9.25 2.21
CA TRP A 17 -6.72 10.42 1.41
C TRP A 17 -5.90 9.93 0.22
N HIS A 18 -6.44 10.10 -0.98
CA HIS A 18 -5.66 9.97 -2.20
C HIS A 18 -5.16 11.36 -2.58
N CYS A 19 -3.86 11.58 -2.50
CA CYS A 19 -3.25 12.87 -2.79
C CYS A 19 -2.42 12.80 -4.06
N THR A 20 -2.80 13.57 -5.07
CA THR A 20 -1.99 13.79 -6.27
C THR A 20 -1.13 15.03 -6.04
N GLN A 21 0.18 14.89 -6.27
CA GLN A 21 1.14 15.98 -6.22
C GLN A 21 1.50 16.40 -7.64
N LEU A 22 1.39 17.69 -7.93
CA LEU A 22 1.66 18.26 -9.25
C LEU A 22 2.68 19.39 -9.11
N PRO A 23 3.74 19.43 -9.92
CA PRO A 23 4.65 20.57 -9.94
C PRO A 23 3.92 21.80 -10.49
N LEU A 24 4.08 22.93 -9.83
CA LEU A 24 3.66 24.22 -10.37
C LEU A 24 4.82 24.81 -11.15
N LEU A 25 4.64 24.97 -12.45
CA LEU A 25 5.63 25.56 -13.36
C LEU A 25 5.29 27.02 -13.61
N ASP A 26 6.32 27.86 -13.72
CA ASP A 26 6.14 29.21 -14.24
C ASP A 26 6.10 29.23 -15.78
N LYS A 27 6.17 30.42 -16.36
CA LYS A 27 6.10 30.61 -17.82
C LYS A 27 7.38 30.16 -18.53
N THR A 28 8.50 30.03 -17.84
CA THR A 28 9.76 29.52 -18.38
C THR A 28 9.88 28.01 -18.23
N GLY A 29 8.99 27.39 -17.47
CA GLY A 29 8.99 25.96 -17.17
C GLY A 29 9.74 25.63 -15.88
N ASP A 30 10.12 26.63 -15.08
CA ASP A 30 10.81 26.44 -13.82
C ASP A 30 9.81 26.04 -12.72
N VAL A 31 10.21 25.09 -11.87
CA VAL A 31 9.38 24.64 -10.74
C VAL A 31 9.36 25.72 -9.66
N ILE A 32 8.18 26.31 -9.44
CA ILE A 32 7.96 27.37 -8.44
C ILE A 32 7.18 26.90 -7.22
N GLY A 33 6.69 25.66 -7.21
CA GLY A 33 6.00 25.08 -6.07
C GLY A 33 5.44 23.69 -6.35
N ILE A 34 4.72 23.15 -5.37
CA ILE A 34 4.00 21.88 -5.47
C ILE A 34 2.54 22.14 -5.12
N GLN A 35 1.63 21.75 -5.98
CA GLN A 35 0.21 21.66 -5.68
C GLN A 35 -0.11 20.25 -5.20
N ILE A 36 -0.80 20.15 -4.07
CA ILE A 36 -1.28 18.87 -3.57
C ILE A 36 -2.81 18.90 -3.61
N VAL A 37 -3.41 18.00 -4.38
CA VAL A 37 -4.85 17.82 -4.45
C VAL A 37 -5.19 16.50 -3.77
N CYS A 38 -5.94 16.56 -2.67
CA CYS A 38 -6.35 15.36 -1.95
C CYS A 38 -7.84 15.10 -2.09
N THR A 39 -8.20 13.88 -2.45
CA THR A 39 -9.56 13.36 -2.45
C THR A 39 -9.77 12.47 -1.24
N ILE A 40 -10.83 12.74 -0.48
CA ILE A 40 -11.22 11.91 0.66
C ILE A 40 -12.16 10.82 0.16
N TYR A 41 -11.79 9.56 0.38
CA TYR A 41 -12.66 8.42 0.17
C TYR A 41 -13.28 8.01 1.50
N ASN A 42 -14.54 8.41 1.71
CA ASN A 42 -15.36 7.94 2.83
C ASN A 42 -16.05 6.64 2.43
N ASN A 43 -15.80 5.55 3.15
CA ASN A 43 -16.52 4.28 3.01
C ASN A 43 -16.58 3.69 1.59
N THR A 44 -15.72 4.16 0.67
CA THR A 44 -15.62 3.60 -0.67
C THR A 44 -14.52 2.54 -0.63
N PRO A 45 -14.78 1.30 -1.06
CA PRO A 45 -13.71 0.33 -1.20
C PRO A 45 -12.65 0.94 -2.11
N LEU A 46 -11.43 1.12 -1.62
CA LEU A 46 -10.30 1.64 -2.40
C LEU A 46 -10.01 0.83 -3.66
N GLU A 47 -10.54 -0.38 -3.72
CA GLU A 47 -10.72 -1.20 -4.92
C GLU A 47 -11.26 -0.34 -6.11
N ASN A 48 -12.15 0.62 -5.83
CA ASN A 48 -12.73 1.60 -6.77
C ASN A 48 -11.78 2.69 -7.27
N LEU A 49 -10.66 2.94 -6.60
CA LEU A 49 -9.59 3.77 -7.18
C LEU A 49 -8.88 3.06 -8.34
N PHE A 50 -8.89 1.72 -8.34
CA PHE A 50 -8.14 0.90 -9.28
C PHE A 50 -9.04 0.26 -10.36
N TYR A 51 -10.37 0.18 -10.16
CA TYR A 51 -11.32 -0.46 -11.09
C TYR A 51 -11.37 0.13 -12.53
N ASN A 52 -10.76 1.29 -12.79
CA ASN A 52 -10.76 1.91 -14.13
C ASN A 52 -9.64 1.42 -15.06
N HIS A 53 -8.84 0.45 -14.65
CA HIS A 53 -7.82 -0.17 -15.49
C HIS A 53 -8.10 -1.67 -15.61
N ASP A 54 -7.63 -2.30 -16.70
CA ASP A 54 -7.66 -3.76 -16.92
C ASP A 54 -6.78 -4.49 -15.90
N ILE A 55 -7.12 -4.37 -14.61
CA ILE A 55 -6.31 -4.83 -13.50
C ILE A 55 -6.73 -6.24 -13.12
N ILE A 56 -5.73 -7.11 -13.02
CA ILE A 56 -5.91 -8.43 -12.44
C ILE A 56 -5.98 -8.28 -10.91
N TYR A 57 -7.19 -8.36 -10.35
CA TYR A 57 -7.46 -8.31 -8.92
C TYR A 57 -8.37 -9.48 -8.50
N ASP A 58 -7.78 -10.53 -7.94
CA ASP A 58 -8.52 -11.71 -7.45
C ASP A 58 -8.53 -11.76 -5.92
N LEU A 59 -9.49 -11.04 -5.33
CA LEU A 59 -9.67 -10.97 -3.89
C LEU A 59 -9.85 -12.36 -3.24
N LYS A 60 -10.55 -13.29 -3.91
CA LYS A 60 -10.79 -14.63 -3.37
C LYS A 60 -9.48 -15.42 -3.29
N LEU A 61 -8.63 -15.30 -4.30
CA LEU A 61 -7.32 -15.94 -4.30
C LEU A 61 -6.41 -15.32 -3.24
N ILE A 62 -6.38 -13.99 -3.12
CA ILE A 62 -5.61 -13.28 -2.09
C ILE A 62 -6.00 -13.75 -0.68
N GLN A 63 -7.30 -13.85 -0.39
CA GLN A 63 -7.79 -14.32 0.91
C GLN A 63 -7.45 -15.81 1.16
N ARG A 64 -7.48 -16.65 0.12
CA ARG A 64 -7.16 -18.09 0.23
C ARG A 64 -5.68 -18.37 0.54
N ILE A 65 -4.77 -17.46 0.19
CA ILE A 65 -3.34 -17.59 0.53
C ILE A 65 -3.12 -17.59 2.06
N GLY A 66 -4.06 -17.04 2.84
CA GLY A 66 -4.03 -17.11 4.30
C GLY A 66 -2.89 -16.30 4.92
N LEU A 67 -2.60 -15.12 4.38
CA LEU A 67 -1.64 -14.18 4.97
C LEU A 67 -2.18 -13.64 6.31
N THR A 68 -1.30 -13.50 7.30
CA THR A 68 -1.66 -12.71 8.50
C THR A 68 -1.72 -11.22 8.14
N VAL A 69 -2.39 -10.41 8.96
CA VAL A 69 -2.47 -8.95 8.76
C VAL A 69 -1.08 -8.32 8.58
N LYS A 70 -0.09 -8.73 9.39
CA LYS A 70 1.30 -8.24 9.26
C LYS A 70 1.98 -8.70 7.96
N GLN A 71 1.76 -9.95 7.55
CA GLN A 71 2.33 -10.50 6.31
C GLN A 71 1.74 -9.82 5.08
N HIS A 72 0.42 -9.60 5.09
CA HIS A 72 -0.26 -8.85 4.03
C HIS A 72 0.27 -7.42 3.97
N TYR A 73 0.41 -6.73 5.09
CA TYR A 73 0.95 -5.37 5.11
C TYR A 73 2.38 -5.30 4.55
N ALA A 74 3.28 -6.18 5.00
CA ALA A 74 4.65 -6.22 4.48
C ALA A 74 4.68 -6.51 2.97
N LEU A 75 3.84 -7.44 2.50
CA LEU A 75 3.76 -7.79 1.07
C LEU A 75 3.16 -6.66 0.22
N PHE A 76 2.14 -5.97 0.73
CA PHE A 76 1.53 -4.81 0.09
C PHE A 76 2.57 -3.70 -0.14
N LEU A 77 3.33 -3.33 0.90
CA LEU A 77 4.40 -2.34 0.79
C LEU A 77 5.46 -2.76 -0.23
N LEU A 78 5.89 -4.02 -0.17
CA LEU A 78 6.89 -4.56 -1.09
C LEU A 78 6.42 -4.55 -2.55
N CYS A 79 5.13 -4.81 -2.80
CA CYS A 79 4.56 -4.72 -4.14
C CYS A 79 4.43 -3.27 -4.64
N ASN A 80 4.35 -2.30 -3.73
CA ASN A 80 4.32 -0.86 -4.00
C ASN A 80 5.73 -0.22 -3.88
N ASN A 81 6.77 -0.97 -4.25
CA ASN A 81 8.16 -0.52 -4.41
C ASN A 81 8.90 -0.09 -3.12
N PHE A 82 8.35 -0.36 -1.93
CA PHE A 82 9.11 -0.18 -0.69
C PHE A 82 10.21 -1.24 -0.58
N THR A 83 11.40 -0.81 -0.19
CA THR A 83 12.53 -1.69 0.11
C THR A 83 12.32 -2.43 1.42
N GLN A 84 13.01 -3.57 1.61
CA GLN A 84 12.96 -4.30 2.87
C GLN A 84 13.51 -3.50 4.06
N GLU A 85 14.37 -2.52 3.82
CA GLU A 85 14.90 -1.62 4.84
C GLU A 85 13.82 -0.63 5.30
N GLU A 86 13.10 -0.01 4.37
CA GLU A 86 11.99 0.90 4.69
C GLU A 86 10.84 0.16 5.40
N ILE A 87 10.51 -1.05 4.94
CA ILE A 87 9.50 -1.89 5.60
C ILE A 87 9.97 -2.24 7.02
N ALA A 88 11.25 -2.54 7.22
CA ALA A 88 11.79 -2.84 8.54
C ALA A 88 11.68 -1.62 9.48
N ALA A 89 11.96 -0.42 8.98
CA ALA A 89 11.78 0.82 9.72
C ALA A 89 10.31 1.07 10.10
N ILE A 90 9.36 0.87 9.17
CA ILE A 90 7.92 1.00 9.43
C ILE A 90 7.47 0.02 10.52
N PHE A 91 7.99 -1.21 10.50
CA PHE A 91 7.61 -2.26 11.44
C PHE A 91 8.42 -2.21 12.75
N GLN A 92 9.40 -1.32 12.86
CA GLN A 92 10.35 -1.22 13.98
C GLN A 92 11.06 -2.56 14.27
N VAL A 93 11.50 -3.24 13.21
CA VAL A 93 12.24 -4.50 13.26
C VAL A 93 13.51 -4.41 12.43
N THR A 94 14.32 -5.46 12.42
CA THR A 94 15.50 -5.52 11.54
C THR A 94 15.12 -5.92 10.12
N ARG A 95 15.92 -5.50 9.13
CA ARG A 95 15.82 -5.98 7.74
C ARG A 95 15.79 -7.50 7.65
N GLY A 96 16.62 -8.20 8.45
CA GLY A 96 16.66 -9.67 8.49
C GLY A 96 15.32 -10.30 8.90
N THR A 97 14.58 -9.66 9.81
CA THR A 97 13.22 -10.09 10.19
C THR A 97 12.25 -9.98 9.01
N ILE A 98 12.33 -8.90 8.24
CA ILE A 98 11.52 -8.71 7.02
C ILE A 98 11.91 -9.72 5.94
N THR A 99 13.21 -9.92 5.69
CA THR A 99 13.70 -10.95 4.76
C THR A 99 13.15 -12.33 5.13
N ARG A 100 13.21 -12.69 6.42
CA ARG A 100 12.70 -13.96 6.92
C ARG A 100 11.18 -14.09 6.75
N MET A 101 10.43 -13.01 7.00
CA MET A 101 8.99 -13.00 6.77
C MET A 101 8.67 -13.25 5.28
N ILE A 102 9.39 -12.59 4.37
CA ILE A 102 9.20 -12.73 2.93
C ILE A 102 9.55 -14.15 2.45
N VAL A 103 10.74 -14.63 2.80
CA VAL A 103 11.31 -15.89 2.28
C VAL A 103 10.70 -17.11 2.97
N ASP A 104 10.64 -17.12 4.30
CA ASP A 104 10.25 -18.33 5.05
C ASP A 104 8.73 -18.45 5.23
N GLN A 105 8.00 -17.33 5.21
CA GLN A 105 6.58 -17.32 5.60
C GLN A 105 5.65 -16.96 4.44
N ILE A 106 6.01 -15.98 3.61
CA ILE A 106 5.15 -15.51 2.52
C ILE A 106 5.38 -16.33 1.25
N ALA A 107 6.64 -16.57 0.85
CA ALA A 107 6.97 -17.30 -0.38
C ALA A 107 6.30 -18.69 -0.47
N PRO A 108 6.27 -19.53 0.59
CA PRO A 108 5.62 -20.84 0.52
C PRO A 108 4.10 -20.74 0.31
N LYS A 109 3.45 -19.71 0.88
CA LYS A 109 2.00 -19.50 0.72
C LYS A 109 1.62 -19.08 -0.70
N LEU A 110 2.54 -18.42 -1.40
CA LEU A 110 2.41 -18.06 -2.81
C LEU A 110 2.88 -19.16 -3.78
N GLY A 111 3.38 -20.29 -3.26
CA GLY A 111 3.92 -21.38 -4.09
C GLY A 111 5.21 -21.00 -4.84
N VAL A 112 5.97 -20.03 -4.33
CA VAL A 112 7.21 -19.56 -4.95
C VAL A 112 8.34 -20.56 -4.65
N ILE A 113 8.85 -21.23 -5.69
CA ILE A 113 9.89 -22.28 -5.58
C ILE A 113 11.24 -21.69 -5.15
N VAL A 114 11.66 -20.60 -5.80
CA VAL A 114 12.92 -19.90 -5.47
C VAL A 114 12.57 -18.67 -4.63
N ALA A 115 12.63 -18.81 -3.32
CA ALA A 115 12.19 -17.81 -2.37
C ALA A 115 13.17 -16.62 -2.28
N ASN A 116 12.85 -15.54 -2.98
CA ASN A 116 13.48 -14.23 -2.84
C ASN A 116 12.42 -13.14 -3.07
N ALA A 117 12.72 -11.91 -2.66
CA ALA A 117 11.77 -10.80 -2.74
C ALA A 117 11.28 -10.54 -4.17
N PHE A 118 12.16 -10.63 -5.17
CA PHE A 118 11.80 -10.41 -6.58
C PHE A 118 10.72 -11.41 -7.05
N ASN A 119 10.93 -12.71 -6.83
CA ASN A 119 9.98 -13.75 -7.23
C ASN A 119 8.67 -13.68 -6.43
N VAL A 120 8.75 -13.32 -5.15
CA VAL A 120 7.56 -13.11 -4.30
C VAL A 120 6.72 -11.95 -4.81
N VAL A 121 7.34 -10.81 -5.13
CA VAL A 121 6.65 -9.65 -5.71
C VAL A 121 6.02 -10.01 -7.05
N ALA A 122 6.74 -10.70 -7.93
CA ALA A 122 6.20 -11.11 -9.23
C ALA A 122 4.97 -12.02 -9.08
N ALA A 123 4.98 -12.97 -8.14
CA ALA A 123 3.84 -13.84 -7.87
C ALA A 123 2.66 -13.08 -7.25
N ALA A 124 2.92 -12.16 -6.32
CA ALA A 124 1.90 -11.36 -5.66
C ALA A 124 1.26 -10.32 -6.61
N LYS A 125 2.04 -9.68 -7.49
CA LYS A 125 1.52 -8.74 -8.49
C LYS A 125 0.61 -9.40 -9.51
N LYS A 126 0.87 -10.66 -9.87
CA LYS A 126 0.03 -11.45 -10.81
C LYS A 126 -1.41 -11.67 -10.33
N ILE A 127 -1.65 -11.57 -9.02
CA ILE A 127 -2.98 -11.77 -8.42
C ILE A 127 -3.58 -10.47 -7.88
N GLY A 128 -2.86 -9.35 -8.02
CA GLY A 128 -3.34 -8.01 -7.64
C GLY A 128 -3.12 -7.62 -6.18
N VAL A 129 -2.15 -8.21 -5.45
CA VAL A 129 -1.91 -7.87 -4.03
C VAL A 129 -1.61 -6.38 -3.82
N GLN A 130 -0.97 -5.71 -4.77
CA GLN A 130 -0.66 -4.28 -4.72
C GLN A 130 -1.90 -3.39 -4.61
N TYR A 131 -3.08 -3.89 -4.98
CA TYR A 131 -4.35 -3.17 -4.90
C TYR A 131 -5.20 -3.59 -3.69
N TYR A 132 -4.80 -4.65 -2.98
CA TYR A 132 -5.50 -5.10 -1.78
C TYR A 132 -4.92 -4.42 -0.54
N LEU A 133 -5.65 -3.46 0.03
CA LEU A 133 -5.14 -2.67 1.15
C LEU A 133 -5.19 -3.43 2.49
N PRO A 134 -4.11 -3.38 3.28
CA PRO A 134 -4.10 -3.89 4.64
C PRO A 134 -5.08 -3.13 5.53
N SER A 135 -5.80 -3.85 6.40
CA SER A 135 -6.74 -3.22 7.34
C SER A 135 -6.06 -2.36 8.41
N ASN A 136 -4.79 -2.62 8.72
CA ASN A 136 -3.98 -1.91 9.70
C ASN A 136 -3.11 -0.79 9.09
N LEU A 137 -3.34 -0.44 7.82
CA LEU A 137 -2.66 0.67 7.16
C LEU A 137 -2.91 2.00 7.89
N PHE A 138 -4.10 2.13 8.47
CA PHE A 138 -4.64 3.39 9.00
C PHE A 138 -4.21 3.72 10.42
N ASP A 139 -3.56 2.79 11.12
CA ASP A 139 -3.31 2.99 12.55
C ASP A 139 -2.16 3.97 12.82
N ASN A 140 -1.17 4.18 11.92
CA ASN A 140 -0.02 5.06 12.21
C ASN A 140 0.89 5.52 11.03
N ALA A 141 0.58 5.31 9.75
CA ALA A 141 1.52 5.61 8.67
C ALA A 141 0.90 6.38 7.49
N ILE A 142 1.55 7.48 7.08
CA ILE A 142 1.37 8.06 5.75
C ILE A 142 2.17 7.18 4.79
N ILE A 143 1.51 6.56 3.82
CA ILE A 143 2.16 5.77 2.78
C ILE A 143 2.01 6.51 1.46
N THR A 144 3.14 6.98 0.94
CA THR A 144 3.22 7.55 -0.40
C THR A 144 3.41 6.40 -1.39
N VAL A 145 2.38 6.07 -2.16
CA VAL A 145 2.53 5.22 -3.36
C VAL A 145 2.73 6.18 -4.53
N GLY A 146 3.93 6.19 -5.09
CA GLY A 146 4.25 6.98 -6.27
C GLY A 146 4.58 6.04 -7.42
N ASP A 147 3.87 6.18 -8.54
CA ASP A 147 4.36 5.79 -9.86
C ASP A 147 4.69 7.09 -10.60
N PHE A 148 5.97 7.30 -10.89
CA PHE A 148 6.44 8.31 -11.85
C PHE A 148 7.74 7.82 -12.48
N ASP A 149 7.60 6.99 -13.52
CA ASP A 149 8.65 6.88 -14.54
C ASP A 149 8.36 7.98 -15.59
N PHE A 150 9.31 8.90 -15.77
CA PHE A 150 9.22 10.03 -16.70
C PHE A 150 9.44 9.63 -18.18
N GLU A 151 9.42 8.34 -18.52
CA GLU A 151 9.83 7.86 -19.84
C GLU A 151 8.71 7.84 -20.90
N ASP A 152 7.46 8.12 -20.57
CA ASP A 152 6.32 8.05 -21.52
C ASP A 152 5.82 9.41 -22.05
N MET A 153 6.67 10.42 -22.16
CA MET A 153 6.36 11.65 -22.92
C MET A 153 7.27 11.80 -24.14
N GLU A 154 6.93 11.10 -25.22
CA GLU A 154 7.24 11.53 -26.60
C GLU A 154 6.04 12.28 -27.22
#